data_AF-A0A354MBW7-F1
#
_entry.id   AF-A0A354MBW7-F1
#
_cell.length_a   1.000
_cell.length_b   1.000
_cell.length_c   1.000
_cell.angle_alpha   90.00
_cell.angle_beta   90.00
_cell.angle_gamma   90.00
#
_symmetry.space_group_name_H-M   'P 1'
#
loop_
_entity.id
_entity.type
_entity.pdbx_description
1 polymer ?
#
loop_
_entity_poly.entity_id
_entity_poly.type
_entity_poly.pdbx_seq_one_letter_code
_entity_poly.pdbx_strand_id
1 'polypeptide(L)'
;MKKQVGKSQLFTKTLLSEIQDKMRNACIKSYNKFYDVDSRLKTKQKGRNQDINVNEMGNYREMKKKLEKQKSKLENANKQTKKLDSTSKDISKILDNLKSPLLDKNNKLISNENIDNIKNYIENVTDVTQTVRSVNDLNVAIEDFEFYTLEVGQENRSLQYQLEQKDEVIEKLNDKLSAKDKIIIKLQEEKESLKAQLQKFKGFWHSLMSHFHKRITYDNDTNYKIVSDDLYKNGIFDDNDNEIANNILRKVTIPNENKTEKNKKRNNDTRF
;
A
#
# COMPACT_ATOMS: atom_id res chain seq x y z
N MET A 1 47.96 12.97 -10.20
CA MET A 1 46.92 13.86 -10.79
C MET A 1 45.60 13.07 -10.90
N LYS A 2 44.57 13.41 -10.11
CA LYS A 2 43.24 12.80 -10.25
C LYS A 2 42.61 13.31 -11.56
N LYS A 3 42.35 12.41 -12.52
CA LYS A 3 41.65 12.76 -13.76
C LYS A 3 40.22 13.17 -13.41
N GLN A 4 39.92 14.46 -13.59
CA GLN A 4 38.57 14.97 -13.50
C GLN A 4 37.80 14.44 -14.71
N VAL A 5 36.79 13.60 -14.48
CA VAL A 5 35.87 13.14 -15.55
C VAL A 5 35.21 14.37 -16.14
N GLY A 6 35.55 14.68 -17.40
CA GLY A 6 34.94 15.77 -18.13
C GLY A 6 33.43 15.56 -18.18
N LYS A 7 32.68 16.47 -17.59
CA LYS A 7 31.22 16.49 -17.70
C LYS A 7 30.88 16.75 -19.17
N SER A 8 30.74 15.70 -19.97
CA SER A 8 30.26 15.82 -21.34
C SER A 8 28.90 16.53 -21.33
N GLN A 9 28.69 17.49 -22.24
CA GLN A 9 27.41 18.20 -22.42
C GLN A 9 26.21 17.24 -22.53
N LEU A 10 26.45 15.99 -22.95
CA LEU A 10 25.47 14.91 -23.07
C LEU A 10 24.67 14.57 -21.80
N PHE A 11 25.24 14.75 -20.60
CA PHE A 11 24.61 14.35 -19.33
C PHE A 11 24.16 15.54 -18.47
N THR A 12 23.66 16.60 -19.11
CA THR A 12 22.93 17.65 -18.40
C THR A 12 21.51 17.18 -18.07
N LYS A 13 20.95 17.64 -16.94
CA LYS A 13 19.61 17.23 -16.45
C LYS A 13 18.51 17.48 -17.49
N THR A 14 18.66 18.54 -18.29
CA THR A 14 17.76 18.91 -19.39
C THR A 14 17.84 17.90 -20.54
N LEU A 15 19.03 17.62 -21.07
CA LEU A 15 19.23 16.65 -22.15
C LEU A 15 18.80 15.24 -21.76
N LEU A 16 19.08 14.81 -20.53
CA LEU A 16 18.63 13.50 -20.04
C LEU A 16 17.10 13.40 -19.98
N SER A 17 16.44 14.47 -19.53
CA SER A 17 14.97 14.54 -19.49
C SER A 17 14.36 14.48 -20.90
N GLU A 18 14.96 15.16 -21.87
CA GLU A 18 14.52 15.13 -23.27
C GLU A 18 14.69 13.75 -23.90
N ILE A 19 15.83 13.08 -23.64
CA ILE A 19 16.08 11.72 -24.12
C ILE A 19 15.05 10.75 -23.52
N GLN A 20 14.78 10.86 -22.21
CA GLN A 20 13.77 10.03 -21.54
C GLN A 20 12.37 10.24 -22.11
N ASP A 21 11.97 11.48 -22.38
CA ASP A 21 10.65 11.77 -22.96
C ASP A 21 10.53 11.24 -24.40
N LYS A 22 11.60 11.35 -25.20
CA LYS A 22 11.66 10.74 -26.54
C LYS A 22 11.50 9.22 -26.50
N MET A 23 12.19 8.55 -25.57
CA MET A 23 12.05 7.10 -25.38
C MET A 23 10.62 6.72 -24.97
N ARG A 24 10.02 7.44 -24.01
CA ARG A 24 8.63 7.19 -23.57
C ARG A 24 7.63 7.37 -24.70
N ASN A 25 7.76 8.43 -25.50
CA ASN A 25 6.89 8.67 -26.65
C ASN A 25 6.99 7.53 -27.69
N ALA A 26 8.19 7.01 -27.95
CA ALA A 26 8.37 5.87 -28.85
C ALA A 26 7.68 4.60 -28.30
N CYS A 27 7.81 4.31 -27.00
CA CYS A 27 7.13 3.20 -26.35
C CYS A 27 5.60 3.33 -26.43
N ILE A 28 5.06 4.52 -26.13
CA ILE A 28 3.61 4.78 -26.20
C ILE A 28 3.11 4.60 -27.63
N LYS A 29 3.84 5.09 -28.64
CA LYS A 29 3.46 4.91 -30.05
C LYS A 29 3.42 3.43 -30.45
N SER A 30 4.38 2.64 -29.98
CA SER A 30 4.39 1.19 -30.21
C SER A 30 3.23 0.49 -29.51
N TYR A 31 2.93 0.88 -28.27
CA TYR A 31 1.82 0.34 -27.49
C TYR A 31 0.47 0.66 -28.14
N ASN A 32 0.24 1.92 -28.51
CA ASN A 32 -0.94 2.39 -29.22
C ASN A 32 -1.20 1.60 -30.50
N LYS A 33 -0.15 1.29 -31.26
CA LYS A 33 -0.24 0.48 -32.49
C LYS A 33 -0.68 -0.96 -32.21
N PHE A 34 -0.26 -1.55 -31.09
CA PHE A 34 -0.54 -2.95 -30.78
C PHE A 34 -1.94 -3.14 -30.18
N TYR A 35 -2.41 -2.18 -29.40
CA TYR A 35 -3.66 -2.27 -28.64
C TYR A 35 -4.79 -1.37 -29.18
N ASP A 36 -4.59 -0.67 -30.29
CA ASP A 36 -5.54 0.26 -30.92
C ASP A 36 -6.10 1.32 -29.95
N VAL A 37 -5.18 2.01 -29.26
CA VAL A 37 -5.48 3.08 -28.29
C VAL A 37 -4.74 4.37 -28.65
N ASP A 38 -5.27 5.56 -28.27
CA ASP A 38 -4.61 6.87 -28.52
C ASP A 38 -4.04 7.51 -27.24
N SER A 39 -3.25 6.75 -26.48
CA SER A 39 -2.62 7.28 -25.26
C SER A 39 -1.52 8.29 -25.59
N ARG A 40 -1.37 9.36 -24.78
CA ARG A 40 -0.35 10.41 -24.97
C ARG A 40 0.49 10.61 -23.71
N LEU A 41 1.76 10.99 -23.88
CA LEU A 41 2.63 11.32 -22.76
C LEU A 41 2.09 12.58 -22.05
N LYS A 42 1.77 12.45 -20.76
CA LYS A 42 1.24 13.56 -19.95
C LYS A 42 2.25 14.71 -19.91
N THR A 43 1.77 15.95 -20.07
CA THR A 43 2.60 17.16 -19.95
C THR A 43 3.13 17.29 -18.53
N LYS A 44 4.41 17.66 -18.40
CA LYS A 44 5.02 17.92 -17.09
C LYS A 44 4.41 19.21 -16.52
N GLN A 45 3.60 19.07 -15.49
CA GLN A 45 3.13 20.20 -14.69
C GLN A 45 4.18 20.53 -13.63
N LYS A 46 4.47 21.82 -13.41
CA LYS A 46 5.31 22.27 -12.28
C LYS A 46 4.72 21.70 -10.98
N GLY A 47 5.53 20.98 -10.21
CA GLY A 47 5.15 20.44 -8.90
C GLY A 47 4.81 18.95 -8.82
N ARG A 48 4.88 18.18 -9.92
CA ARG A 48 4.85 16.70 -9.84
C ARG A 48 6.27 16.12 -9.83
N ASN A 49 6.61 15.42 -8.75
CA ASN A 49 7.84 14.63 -8.53
C ASN A 49 9.20 15.37 -8.59
N GLN A 50 9.26 16.64 -8.18
CA GLN A 50 10.50 17.24 -7.67
C GLN A 50 10.17 18.06 -6.43
N ASP A 51 10.92 17.86 -5.35
CA ASP A 51 10.97 18.81 -4.24
C ASP A 51 11.37 20.16 -4.81
N ILE A 52 10.42 21.09 -4.90
CA ILE A 52 10.70 22.46 -5.29
C ILE A 52 11.62 23.02 -4.22
N ASN A 53 12.83 23.43 -4.60
CA ASN A 53 13.77 24.04 -3.66
C ASN A 53 13.08 25.23 -2.99
N VAL A 54 13.16 25.32 -1.65
CA VAL A 54 12.53 26.40 -0.86
C VAL A 54 12.90 27.80 -1.38
N ASN A 55 14.05 27.94 -2.05
CA ASN A 55 14.48 29.19 -2.69
C ASN A 55 13.67 29.57 -3.94
N GLU A 56 13.07 28.61 -4.65
CA GLU A 56 12.25 28.81 -5.85
C GLU A 56 10.77 29.03 -5.51
N MET A 57 10.39 28.86 -4.24
CA MET A 57 9.03 29.03 -3.71
C MET A 57 8.74 30.49 -3.30
N GLY A 58 8.92 31.45 -4.23
CA GLY A 58 8.76 32.89 -3.97
C GLY A 58 7.44 33.27 -3.28
N ASN A 59 6.32 32.77 -3.81
CA ASN A 59 4.98 33.04 -3.26
C ASN A 59 4.81 32.50 -1.84
N TYR A 60 5.32 31.30 -1.55
CA TYR A 60 5.26 30.71 -0.20
C TYR A 60 6.09 31.53 0.79
N ARG A 61 7.26 32.02 0.36
CA ARG A 61 8.16 32.82 1.19
C ARG A 61 7.57 34.19 1.52
N GLU A 62 6.90 34.83 0.56
CA GLU A 62 6.15 36.07 0.80
C GLU A 62 4.96 35.84 1.74
N MET A 63 4.21 34.76 1.54
CA MET A 63 3.09 34.39 2.39
C MET A 63 3.54 34.13 3.83
N LYS A 64 4.62 33.35 4.03
CA LYS A 64 5.22 33.10 5.34
C LYS A 64 5.68 34.40 6.01
N LYS A 65 6.36 35.29 5.28
CA LYS A 65 6.76 36.61 5.80
C LYS A 65 5.56 37.47 6.20
N LYS A 66 4.46 37.41 5.45
CA LYS A 66 3.23 38.15 5.76
C LYS A 66 2.55 37.61 7.01
N LEU A 67 2.49 36.28 7.15
CA LEU A 67 1.96 35.60 8.33
C LEU A 67 2.76 35.95 9.59
N GLU A 68 4.09 35.90 9.53
CA GLU A 68 4.98 36.29 10.62
C GLU A 68 4.75 37.76 11.06
N LYS A 69 4.54 38.65 10.09
CA LYS A 69 4.19 40.05 10.35
C LYS A 69 2.80 40.18 10.98
N GLN A 70 1.84 39.33 10.63
CA GLN A 70 0.51 39.33 11.24
C GLN A 70 0.57 38.80 12.67
N LYS A 71 1.21 37.64 12.92
CA LYS A 71 1.41 37.09 14.28
C LYS A 71 2.09 38.09 15.22
N SER A 72 3.14 38.78 14.77
CA SER A 72 3.80 39.82 15.58
C SER A 72 2.93 41.06 15.84
N LYS A 73 2.09 41.47 14.89
CA LYS A 73 1.09 42.53 15.11
C LYS A 73 0.05 42.10 16.16
N LEU A 74 -0.45 40.87 16.08
CA LEU A 74 -1.37 40.29 17.05
C LEU A 74 -0.75 40.28 18.46
N GLU A 75 0.50 39.83 18.59
CA GLU A 75 1.20 39.78 19.88
C GLU A 75 1.38 41.19 20.48
N ASN A 76 1.74 42.18 19.65
CA ASN A 76 1.89 43.56 20.09
C ASN A 76 0.55 44.19 20.51
N ALA A 77 -0.54 43.91 19.79
CA ALA A 77 -1.88 44.33 20.19
C ALA A 77 -2.25 43.76 21.56
N ASN A 78 -1.98 42.46 21.79
CA ASN A 78 -2.19 41.81 23.09
C ASN A 78 -1.34 42.41 24.23
N LYS A 79 -0.11 42.86 23.95
CA LYS A 79 0.72 43.59 24.93
C LYS A 79 0.13 44.96 25.26
N GLN A 80 -0.34 45.69 24.25
CA GLN A 80 -0.97 47.00 24.43
C GLN A 80 -2.29 46.90 25.21
N THR A 81 -3.14 45.92 24.93
CA THR A 81 -4.37 45.67 25.69
C THR A 81 -4.07 45.37 27.15
N LYS A 82 -3.02 44.57 27.45
CA LYS A 82 -2.61 44.29 28.84
C LYS A 82 -2.17 45.55 29.60
N LYS A 83 -1.46 46.46 28.90
CA LYS A 83 -1.05 47.75 29.46
C LYS A 83 -2.24 48.68 29.68
N LEU A 84 -3.24 48.64 28.79
CA LEU A 84 -4.46 49.41 28.95
C LEU A 84 -5.24 48.92 30.18
N ASP A 85 -5.42 47.60 30.34
CA ASP A 85 -6.06 47.02 31.53
C ASP A 85 -5.38 47.42 32.84
N SER A 86 -4.04 47.41 32.88
CA SER A 86 -3.30 47.83 34.08
C SER A 86 -3.52 49.31 34.37
N THR A 87 -3.49 50.15 33.34
CA THR A 87 -3.69 51.60 33.47
C THR A 87 -5.13 51.91 33.92
N SER A 88 -6.12 51.23 33.35
CA SER A 88 -7.53 51.31 33.76
C SER A 88 -7.70 50.98 35.25
N LYS A 89 -7.08 49.90 35.73
CA LYS A 89 -7.09 49.53 37.17
C LYS A 89 -6.44 50.59 38.06
N ASP A 90 -5.33 51.18 37.61
CA ASP A 90 -4.64 52.22 38.38
C ASP A 90 -5.44 53.52 38.43
N ILE A 91 -6.12 53.91 37.34
CA ILE A 91 -7.01 55.07 37.33
C ILE A 91 -8.21 54.84 38.27
N SER A 92 -8.84 53.67 38.24
CA SER A 92 -9.93 53.36 39.18
C SER A 92 -9.48 53.50 40.64
N LYS A 93 -8.29 53.00 40.99
CA LYS A 93 -7.72 53.17 42.33
C LYS A 93 -7.46 54.64 42.68
N ILE A 94 -6.98 55.45 41.74
CA ILE A 94 -6.78 56.88 41.97
C ILE A 94 -8.13 57.54 42.28
N LEU A 95 -9.17 57.23 41.49
CA LEU A 95 -10.52 57.75 41.67
C LEU A 95 -11.13 57.33 43.02
N ASP A 96 -10.92 56.09 43.46
CA ASP A 96 -11.39 55.59 44.77
C ASP A 96 -10.72 56.29 45.96
N ASN A 97 -9.48 56.74 45.79
CA ASN A 97 -8.70 57.40 46.83
C ASN A 97 -8.84 58.93 46.82
N LEU A 98 -9.64 59.51 45.92
CA LEU A 98 -9.91 60.95 45.90
C LEU A 98 -10.66 61.36 47.18
N LYS A 99 -10.07 62.28 47.95
CA LYS A 99 -10.71 62.88 49.12
C LYS A 99 -11.50 64.12 48.74
N SER A 100 -12.51 64.46 49.55
CA SER A 100 -13.17 65.76 49.50
C SER A 100 -12.12 66.87 49.65
N PRO A 101 -12.15 67.92 48.82
CA PRO A 101 -11.09 68.91 48.79
C PRO A 101 -11.16 69.83 50.01
N LEU A 102 -10.01 70.10 50.64
CA LEU A 102 -9.81 71.35 51.35
C LEU A 102 -9.58 72.45 50.30
N LEU A 103 -10.26 73.59 50.45
CA LEU A 103 -10.29 74.69 49.49
C LEU A 103 -8.88 75.26 49.21
N ASP A 104 -8.20 74.71 48.21
CA ASP A 104 -6.96 75.23 47.64
C ASP A 104 -7.25 75.82 46.25
N LYS A 105 -6.85 77.08 46.02
CA LYS A 105 -7.12 77.83 44.79
C LYS A 105 -6.43 77.25 43.55
N ASN A 106 -5.49 76.33 43.72
CA ASN A 106 -4.72 75.74 42.64
C ASN A 106 -5.32 74.43 42.08
N ASN A 107 -6.36 73.85 42.71
CA ASN A 107 -6.92 72.55 42.32
C ASN A 107 -8.25 72.69 41.56
N LYS A 108 -8.43 71.90 40.48
CA LYS A 108 -9.75 71.73 39.83
C LYS A 108 -10.59 70.70 40.61
N LEU A 109 -11.87 71.00 40.78
CA LEU A 109 -12.86 70.14 41.45
C LEU A 109 -13.56 69.24 40.44
N ILE A 110 -13.79 67.97 40.80
CA ILE A 110 -14.62 67.03 40.04
C ILE A 110 -15.80 66.60 40.90
N SER A 111 -16.99 66.45 40.31
CA SER A 111 -18.18 65.96 41.01
C SER A 111 -18.13 64.43 41.16
N ASN A 112 -18.78 63.91 42.20
CA ASN A 112 -18.91 62.46 42.39
C ASN A 112 -19.62 61.79 41.20
N GLU A 113 -20.64 62.43 40.62
CA GLU A 113 -21.33 61.94 39.41
C GLU A 113 -20.37 61.80 38.22
N ASN A 114 -19.46 62.75 38.02
CA ASN A 114 -18.44 62.65 36.98
C ASN A 114 -17.39 61.58 37.30
N ILE A 115 -17.05 61.36 38.58
CA ILE A 115 -16.20 60.25 39.00
C ILE A 115 -16.87 58.91 38.64
N ASP A 116 -18.16 58.74 38.94
CA ASP A 116 -18.90 57.52 38.64
C ASP A 116 -19.04 57.29 37.13
N ASN A 117 -19.29 58.34 36.34
CA ASN A 117 -19.30 58.27 34.88
C ASN A 117 -17.94 57.83 34.31
N ILE A 118 -16.82 58.33 34.88
CA ILE A 118 -15.48 57.92 34.48
C ILE A 118 -15.23 56.45 34.85
N LYS A 119 -15.66 55.99 36.03
CA LYS A 119 -15.54 54.58 36.44
C LYS A 119 -16.30 53.65 35.50
N ASN A 120 -17.53 53.99 35.13
CA ASN A 120 -18.33 53.23 34.15
C ASN A 120 -17.63 53.19 32.78
N TYR A 121 -17.01 54.29 32.35
CA TYR A 121 -16.23 54.30 31.11
C TYR A 121 -15.00 53.39 31.19
N ILE A 122 -14.29 53.38 32.33
CA ILE A 122 -13.14 52.51 32.56
C ILE A 122 -13.54 51.03 32.54
N GLU A 123 -14.69 50.68 33.12
CA GLU A 123 -15.26 49.34 33.07
C GLU A 123 -15.53 48.91 31.62
N ASN A 124 -16.26 49.72 30.86
CA ASN A 124 -16.51 49.47 29.43
C ASN A 124 -15.21 49.31 28.62
N VAL A 125 -14.19 50.14 28.87
CA VAL A 125 -12.88 50.03 28.21
C VAL A 125 -12.19 48.72 28.57
N THR A 126 -12.27 48.28 29.83
CA THR A 126 -11.67 47.03 30.30
C THR A 126 -12.35 45.82 29.64
N ASP A 127 -13.68 45.83 29.56
CA ASP A 127 -14.45 44.77 28.90
C ASP A 127 -14.11 44.67 27.41
N VAL A 128 -14.13 45.79 26.69
CA VAL A 128 -13.75 45.84 25.26
C VAL A 128 -12.32 45.33 25.06
N THR A 129 -11.40 45.70 25.95
CA THR A 129 -9.99 45.31 25.87
C THR A 129 -9.81 43.81 26.07
N GLN A 130 -10.58 43.21 26.97
CA GLN A 130 -10.62 41.77 27.17
C GLN A 130 -11.25 41.04 25.97
N THR A 131 -12.34 41.54 25.39
CA THR A 131 -12.95 40.98 24.17
C THR A 131 -11.97 41.02 23.00
N VAL A 132 -11.30 42.14 22.78
CA VAL A 132 -10.30 42.28 21.69
C VAL A 132 -9.17 41.26 21.86
N ARG A 133 -8.68 41.05 23.08
CA ARG A 133 -7.66 40.02 23.37
C ARG A 133 -8.16 38.62 23.03
N SER A 134 -9.38 38.27 23.46
CA SER A 134 -9.98 36.97 23.15
C SER A 134 -10.17 36.75 21.65
N VAL A 135 -10.61 37.76 20.89
CA VAL A 135 -10.76 37.68 19.42
C VAL A 135 -9.40 37.48 18.75
N ASN A 136 -8.37 38.15 19.24
CA ASN A 136 -7.00 38.02 18.74
C ASN A 136 -6.46 36.60 18.98
N ASP A 137 -6.67 36.04 20.16
CA ASP A 137 -6.27 34.67 20.51
C ASP A 137 -7.05 33.63 19.67
N LEU A 138 -8.36 33.85 19.44
CA LEU A 138 -9.17 33.03 18.54
C LEU A 138 -8.66 33.07 17.09
N ASN A 139 -8.21 34.24 16.61
CA ASN A 139 -7.68 34.36 15.26
C ASN A 139 -6.39 33.53 15.08
N VAL A 140 -5.52 33.46 16.09
CA VAL A 140 -4.34 32.57 16.07
C VAL A 140 -4.76 31.09 16.04
N ALA A 141 -5.76 30.71 16.85
CA ALA A 141 -6.26 29.34 16.89
C ALA A 141 -6.89 28.91 15.55
N ILE A 142 -7.59 29.82 14.86
CA ILE A 142 -8.17 29.57 13.53
C ILE A 142 -7.07 29.34 12.50
N GLU A 143 -6.03 30.18 12.46
CA GLU A 143 -4.89 30.00 11.53
C GLU A 143 -4.22 28.63 11.72
N ASP A 144 -4.00 28.21 12.97
CA ASP A 144 -3.39 26.92 13.26
C ASP A 144 -4.34 25.76 12.87
N PHE A 145 -5.66 25.89 13.10
CA PHE A 145 -6.65 24.90 12.68
C PHE A 145 -6.75 24.77 11.15
N GLU A 146 -6.76 25.88 10.41
CA GLU A 146 -6.73 25.86 8.94
C GLU A 146 -5.48 25.16 8.39
N PHE A 147 -4.32 25.39 9.03
CA PHE A 147 -3.09 24.70 8.67
C PHE A 147 -3.21 23.18 8.86
N TYR A 148 -3.67 22.72 10.03
CA TYR A 148 -3.82 21.29 10.31
C TYR A 148 -4.84 20.62 9.39
N THR A 149 -5.98 21.27 9.12
CA THR A 149 -7.00 20.71 8.21
C THR A 149 -6.48 20.57 6.78
N LEU A 150 -5.65 21.49 6.31
CA LEU A 150 -4.97 21.38 5.02
C LEU A 150 -3.99 20.19 4.99
N GLU A 151 -3.18 20.03 6.02
CA GLU A 151 -2.20 18.93 6.16
C GLU A 151 -2.90 17.56 6.17
N VAL A 152 -3.92 17.40 7.01
CA VAL A 152 -4.77 16.19 7.06
C VAL A 152 -5.43 15.92 5.70
N GLY A 153 -5.91 16.96 5.02
CA GLY A 153 -6.50 16.83 3.68
C GLY A 153 -5.49 16.40 2.60
N GLN A 154 -4.21 16.77 2.73
CA GLN A 154 -3.14 16.27 1.85
C GLN A 154 -2.80 14.82 2.15
N GLU A 155 -2.66 14.45 3.43
CA GLU A 155 -2.37 13.09 3.86
C GLU A 155 -3.49 12.12 3.44
N ASN A 156 -4.75 12.48 3.66
CA ASN A 156 -5.90 11.67 3.23
C ASN A 156 -5.90 11.40 1.72
N ARG A 157 -5.58 12.40 0.89
CA ARG A 157 -5.46 12.21 -0.56
C ARG A 157 -4.31 11.29 -0.95
N SER A 158 -3.18 11.38 -0.23
CA SER A 158 -2.03 10.48 -0.42
C SER A 158 -2.39 9.04 -0.05
N LEU A 159 -3.07 8.84 1.07
CA LEU A 159 -3.53 7.52 1.53
C LEU A 159 -4.55 6.93 0.55
N GLN A 160 -5.51 7.73 0.07
CA GLN A 160 -6.47 7.31 -0.94
C GLN A 160 -5.77 6.81 -2.22
N TYR A 161 -4.79 7.56 -2.72
CA TYR A 161 -4.01 7.16 -3.89
C TYR A 161 -3.20 5.87 -3.68
N GLN A 162 -2.70 5.64 -2.46
CA GLN A 162 -2.01 4.39 -2.12
C GLN A 162 -2.97 3.20 -2.04
N LEU A 163 -4.20 3.41 -1.56
CA LEU A 163 -5.24 2.37 -1.54
C LEU A 163 -5.64 1.98 -2.96
N GLU A 164 -5.92 2.95 -3.83
CA GLU A 164 -6.28 2.69 -5.25
C GLU A 164 -5.20 1.87 -5.97
N GLN A 165 -3.92 2.17 -5.75
CA GLN A 165 -2.82 1.38 -6.31
C GLN A 165 -2.77 -0.05 -5.76
N LYS A 166 -3.02 -0.23 -4.46
CA LYS A 166 -3.04 -1.56 -3.84
C LYS A 166 -4.21 -2.39 -4.37
N ASP A 167 -5.37 -1.78 -4.56
CA ASP A 167 -6.56 -2.45 -5.10
C ASP A 167 -6.30 -2.94 -6.54
N GLU A 168 -5.66 -2.12 -7.39
CA GLU A 168 -5.27 -2.54 -8.76
C GLU A 168 -4.29 -3.73 -8.76
N VAL A 169 -3.37 -3.76 -7.79
CA VAL A 169 -2.43 -4.89 -7.63
C VAL A 169 -3.17 -6.14 -7.16
N ILE A 170 -4.11 -6.02 -6.22
CA ILE A 170 -4.93 -7.12 -5.72
C ILE A 170 -5.76 -7.72 -6.85
N GLU A 171 -6.38 -6.89 -7.70
CA GLU A 171 -7.16 -7.34 -8.86
C GLU A 171 -6.31 -8.19 -9.81
N LYS A 172 -5.13 -7.71 -10.20
CA LYS A 172 -4.19 -8.45 -11.07
C LYS A 172 -3.73 -9.78 -10.46
N LEU A 173 -3.54 -9.82 -9.14
CA LEU A 173 -3.17 -11.05 -8.43
C LEU A 173 -4.33 -12.05 -8.42
N ASN A 174 -5.56 -11.59 -8.21
CA ASN A 174 -6.76 -12.42 -8.25
C ASN A 174 -6.98 -13.03 -9.64
N ASP A 175 -6.80 -12.26 -10.71
CA ASP A 175 -6.88 -12.78 -12.08
C ASP A 175 -5.86 -13.89 -12.34
N LYS A 176 -4.61 -13.68 -11.89
CA LYS A 176 -3.54 -14.66 -12.02
C LYS A 176 -3.82 -15.92 -11.20
N LEU A 177 -4.42 -15.78 -10.02
CA LEU A 177 -4.81 -16.90 -9.17
C LEU A 177 -5.92 -17.73 -9.83
N SER A 178 -6.98 -17.06 -10.32
CA SER A 178 -8.08 -17.72 -11.04
C SER A 178 -7.60 -18.48 -12.27
N ALA A 179 -6.66 -17.91 -13.03
CA ALA A 179 -6.05 -18.59 -14.17
C ALA A 179 -5.28 -19.85 -13.75
N LYS A 180 -4.54 -19.79 -12.64
CA LYS A 180 -3.82 -20.95 -12.10
C LYS A 180 -4.76 -22.04 -11.59
N ASP A 181 -5.85 -21.68 -10.90
CA ASP A 181 -6.83 -22.64 -10.41
C ASP A 181 -7.48 -23.43 -11.56
N LYS A 182 -7.81 -22.76 -12.67
CA LYS A 182 -8.31 -23.43 -13.89
C LYS A 182 -7.31 -24.44 -14.45
N ILE A 183 -6.01 -24.14 -14.40
CA ILE A 183 -4.96 -25.07 -14.85
C ILE A 183 -4.85 -26.26 -13.91
N ILE A 184 -4.91 -26.02 -12.59
CA ILE A 184 -4.85 -27.09 -11.58
C ILE A 184 -6.01 -28.06 -11.76
N ILE A 185 -7.23 -27.57 -11.97
CA ILE A 185 -8.42 -28.41 -12.21
C ILE A 185 -8.21 -29.31 -13.43
N LYS A 186 -7.74 -28.76 -14.56
CA LYS A 186 -7.46 -29.56 -15.77
C LYS A 186 -6.40 -30.63 -15.52
N LEU A 187 -5.30 -30.29 -14.85
CA LEU A 187 -4.25 -31.26 -14.51
C LEU A 187 -4.77 -32.37 -13.60
N GLN A 188 -5.68 -32.04 -12.68
CA GLN A 188 -6.31 -33.02 -11.80
C GLN A 188 -7.24 -33.97 -12.57
N GLU A 189 -8.02 -33.46 -13.51
CA GLU A 189 -8.86 -34.28 -14.42
C GLU A 189 -8.01 -35.22 -15.29
N GLU A 190 -6.95 -34.70 -15.91
CA GLU A 190 -6.01 -35.50 -16.72
C GLU A 190 -5.35 -36.60 -15.89
N LYS A 191 -4.92 -36.28 -14.66
CA LYS A 191 -4.33 -37.24 -13.73
C LYS A 191 -5.30 -38.38 -13.39
N GLU A 192 -6.55 -38.08 -13.06
CA GLU A 192 -7.54 -39.11 -12.72
C GLU A 192 -7.91 -39.96 -13.95
N SER A 193 -7.98 -39.36 -15.14
CA SER A 193 -8.16 -40.09 -16.40
C SER A 193 -7.01 -41.07 -16.66
N LEU A 194 -5.76 -40.62 -16.54
CA LEU A 194 -4.57 -41.47 -16.69
C LEU A 194 -4.56 -42.60 -15.66
N LYS A 195 -4.91 -42.31 -14.41
CA LYS A 195 -5.02 -43.33 -13.36
C LYS A 195 -6.06 -44.40 -13.71
N ALA A 196 -7.21 -43.99 -14.25
CA ALA A 196 -8.24 -44.92 -14.70
C ALA A 196 -7.78 -45.78 -15.89
N GLN A 197 -7.10 -45.18 -16.88
CA GLN A 197 -6.51 -45.91 -18.01
C GLN A 197 -5.44 -46.91 -17.56
N LEU A 198 -4.55 -46.51 -16.65
CA LEU A 198 -3.54 -47.38 -16.08
C LEU A 198 -4.17 -48.57 -15.34
N GLN A 199 -5.26 -48.34 -14.59
CA GLN A 199 -5.98 -49.42 -13.92
C GLN A 199 -6.59 -50.42 -14.92
N LYS A 200 -7.15 -49.93 -16.03
CA LYS A 200 -7.65 -50.78 -17.12
C LYS A 200 -6.51 -51.59 -17.75
N PHE A 201 -5.36 -50.95 -18.00
CA PHE A 201 -4.18 -51.62 -18.55
C PHE A 201 -3.65 -52.70 -17.62
N LYS A 202 -3.52 -52.42 -16.30
CA LYS A 202 -3.15 -53.42 -15.29
C LYS A 202 -4.10 -54.62 -15.30
N GLY A 203 -5.41 -54.38 -15.41
CA GLY A 203 -6.41 -55.44 -15.52
C GLY A 203 -6.26 -56.27 -16.80
N PHE A 204 -6.03 -55.61 -17.94
CA PHE A 204 -5.75 -56.27 -19.21
C PHE A 204 -4.49 -57.15 -19.13
N TRP A 205 -3.38 -56.62 -18.62
CA TRP A 205 -2.12 -57.34 -18.48
C TRP A 205 -2.28 -58.58 -17.60
N HIS A 206 -2.97 -58.43 -16.47
CA HIS A 206 -3.26 -59.55 -15.57
C HIS A 206 -4.08 -60.65 -16.26
N SER A 207 -5.10 -60.29 -17.04
CA SER A 207 -5.91 -61.24 -17.80
C SER A 207 -5.08 -61.95 -18.87
N LEU A 208 -4.25 -61.20 -19.61
CA LEU A 208 -3.35 -61.74 -20.63
C LEU A 208 -2.40 -62.76 -20.02
N MET A 209 -1.71 -62.36 -18.95
CA MET A 209 -0.72 -63.20 -18.29
C MET A 209 -1.32 -64.43 -17.63
N SER A 210 -2.51 -64.31 -17.04
CA SER A 210 -3.26 -65.45 -16.49
C SER A 210 -3.64 -66.47 -17.57
N HIS A 211 -3.99 -65.99 -18.75
CA HIS A 211 -4.33 -66.85 -19.88
C HIS A 211 -3.10 -67.59 -20.42
N PHE A 212 -1.98 -66.88 -20.63
CA PHE A 212 -0.69 -67.51 -21.01
C PHE A 212 -0.25 -68.54 -19.98
N HIS A 213 -0.20 -68.17 -18.70
CA HIS A 213 0.16 -69.07 -17.61
C HIS A 213 -0.71 -70.32 -17.60
N LYS A 214 -2.04 -70.18 -17.75
CA LYS A 214 -2.93 -71.34 -17.78
C LYS A 214 -2.68 -72.26 -18.98
N ARG A 215 -2.58 -71.69 -20.18
CA ARG A 215 -2.38 -72.44 -21.42
C ARG A 215 -1.04 -73.17 -21.44
N ILE A 216 0.01 -72.56 -20.92
CA ILE A 216 1.35 -73.14 -20.93
C ILE A 216 1.51 -74.17 -19.80
N THR A 217 1.11 -73.84 -18.56
CA THR A 217 1.46 -74.68 -17.40
C THR A 217 0.43 -75.77 -17.08
N TYR A 218 -0.86 -75.55 -17.35
CA TYR A 218 -1.92 -76.52 -17.05
C TYR A 218 -2.38 -77.27 -18.30
N ASP A 219 -2.58 -76.56 -19.42
CA ASP A 219 -3.07 -77.16 -20.66
C ASP A 219 -1.92 -77.72 -21.54
N ASN A 220 -0.66 -77.44 -21.20
CA ASN A 220 0.56 -77.82 -21.94
C ASN A 220 0.52 -77.45 -23.44
N ASP A 221 -0.08 -76.31 -23.79
CA ASP A 221 -0.19 -75.85 -25.18
C ASP A 221 1.15 -75.33 -25.72
N THR A 222 1.73 -76.08 -26.66
CA THR A 222 3.04 -75.79 -27.26
C THR A 222 3.02 -74.52 -28.12
N ASN A 223 1.89 -74.18 -28.74
CA ASN A 223 1.80 -72.97 -29.56
C ASN A 223 1.86 -71.71 -28.69
N TYR A 224 1.17 -71.71 -27.55
CA TYR A 224 1.25 -70.59 -26.59
C TYR A 224 2.66 -70.43 -26.01
N LYS A 225 3.39 -71.54 -25.83
CA LYS A 225 4.80 -71.49 -25.39
C LYS A 225 5.69 -70.81 -26.43
N ILE A 226 5.57 -71.19 -27.70
CA ILE A 226 6.33 -70.56 -28.80
C ILE A 226 6.04 -69.05 -28.87
N VAL A 227 4.77 -68.67 -28.77
CA VAL A 227 4.36 -67.26 -28.78
C VAL A 227 4.92 -66.52 -27.56
N SER A 228 4.89 -67.11 -26.35
CA SER A 228 5.47 -66.51 -25.15
C SER A 228 6.98 -66.27 -25.28
N ASP A 229 7.71 -67.25 -25.82
CA ASP A 229 9.16 -67.12 -26.03
C ASP A 229 9.49 -66.02 -27.06
N ASP A 230 8.64 -65.84 -28.07
CA ASP A 230 8.78 -64.76 -29.05
C ASP A 230 8.45 -63.39 -28.43
N LEU A 231 7.39 -63.29 -27.62
CA LEU A 231 7.07 -62.06 -26.88
C LEU A 231 8.20 -61.65 -25.93
N TYR A 232 8.85 -62.61 -25.29
CA TYR A 232 10.02 -62.36 -24.44
C TYR A 232 11.24 -61.89 -25.25
N LYS A 233 11.57 -62.56 -26.36
CA LYS A 233 12.68 -62.17 -27.24
C LYS A 233 12.52 -60.77 -27.82
N ASN A 234 11.28 -60.36 -28.12
CA ASN A 234 10.98 -59.02 -28.62
C ASN A 234 10.86 -57.96 -27.51
N GLY A 235 11.11 -58.33 -26.25
CA GLY A 235 11.07 -57.40 -25.11
C GLY A 235 9.66 -56.94 -24.73
N ILE A 236 8.63 -57.66 -25.16
CA ILE A 236 7.23 -57.40 -24.77
C ILE A 236 6.96 -58.02 -23.40
N PHE A 237 7.47 -59.22 -23.14
CA PHE A 237 7.54 -59.79 -21.79
C PHE A 237 8.90 -59.47 -21.19
N ASP A 238 8.91 -59.04 -19.92
CA ASP A 238 10.14 -58.96 -19.14
C ASP A 238 10.51 -60.33 -18.54
N ASP A 239 11.66 -60.39 -17.84
CA ASP A 239 12.14 -61.61 -17.20
C ASP A 239 11.12 -62.19 -16.22
N ASN A 240 10.40 -61.33 -15.50
CA ASN A 240 9.42 -61.72 -14.51
C ASN A 240 8.12 -62.22 -15.17
N ASP A 241 7.64 -61.55 -16.21
CA ASP A 241 6.48 -61.99 -16.99
C ASP A 241 6.74 -63.34 -17.65
N ASN A 242 7.94 -63.52 -18.24
CA ASN A 242 8.34 -64.80 -18.84
C ASN A 242 8.43 -65.93 -17.82
N GLU A 243 8.97 -65.65 -16.62
CA GLU A 243 9.01 -66.61 -15.53
C GLU A 243 7.59 -66.96 -15.04
N ILE A 244 6.71 -65.96 -14.91
CA ILE A 244 5.31 -66.16 -14.51
C ILE A 244 4.58 -67.01 -15.56
N ALA A 245 4.74 -66.74 -16.86
CA ALA A 245 4.06 -67.48 -17.92
C ALA A 245 4.47 -68.96 -17.98
N ASN A 246 5.75 -69.28 -17.73
CA ASN A 246 6.31 -70.61 -17.96
C ASN A 246 6.50 -71.47 -16.69
N ASN A 247 6.31 -70.93 -15.48
CA ASN A 247 6.55 -71.65 -14.22
C ASN A 247 5.24 -71.88 -13.43
N ILE A 248 4.86 -73.15 -13.24
CA ILE A 248 3.64 -73.55 -12.50
C ILE A 248 3.64 -73.14 -11.02
N LEU A 249 4.82 -72.89 -10.43
CA LEU A 249 4.94 -72.47 -9.02
C LEU A 249 4.75 -70.97 -8.84
N ARG A 250 4.77 -70.18 -9.92
CA ARG A 250 4.54 -68.74 -9.90
C ARG A 250 3.04 -68.42 -10.00
N LYS A 251 2.63 -67.27 -9.45
CA LYS A 251 1.25 -66.79 -9.50
C LYS A 251 1.17 -65.47 -10.22
N VAL A 252 0.20 -65.35 -11.14
CA VAL A 252 -0.16 -64.06 -11.72
C VAL A 252 -0.85 -63.23 -10.65
N THR A 253 -0.26 -62.11 -10.24
CA THR A 253 -0.84 -61.22 -9.22
C THR A 253 -0.78 -59.78 -9.68
N ILE A 254 -1.79 -58.98 -9.33
CA ILE A 254 -1.73 -57.52 -9.46
C ILE A 254 -1.20 -56.97 -8.13
N PRO A 255 -0.02 -56.32 -8.11
CA PRO A 255 0.47 -55.65 -6.92
C PRO A 255 -0.57 -54.62 -6.46
N ASN A 256 -1.06 -54.76 -5.22
CA ASN A 256 -2.06 -53.87 -4.66
C ASN A 256 -1.36 -52.73 -3.91
N GLU A 257 -1.23 -51.57 -4.55
CA GLU A 257 -0.49 -50.40 -4.01
C GLU A 257 -0.99 -49.98 -2.61
N ASN A 258 -2.28 -50.16 -2.31
CA ASN A 258 -2.91 -49.80 -1.03
C ASN A 258 -2.53 -50.71 0.16
N LYS A 259 -1.96 -51.91 -0.08
CA LYS A 259 -1.56 -52.81 1.03
C LYS A 259 -0.29 -52.32 1.73
N THR A 260 0.58 -51.60 1.03
CA THR A 260 1.84 -51.07 1.57
C THR A 260 1.65 -49.87 2.50
N GLU A 261 0.60 -49.05 2.30
CA GLU A 261 0.34 -47.87 3.15
C GLU A 261 -0.26 -48.21 4.52
N LYS A 262 -1.03 -49.31 4.64
CA LYS A 262 -1.57 -49.77 5.93
C LYS A 262 -0.48 -50.16 6.94
N ASN A 263 0.70 -50.54 6.46
CA ASN A 263 1.83 -50.94 7.32
C ASN A 263 2.73 -49.77 7.76
N LYS A 264 2.50 -48.54 7.29
CA LYS A 264 3.32 -47.36 7.64
C LYS A 264 2.63 -46.34 8.56
N LYS A 265 1.32 -46.48 8.85
CA LYS A 265 0.59 -45.62 9.81
C LYS A 265 0.65 -46.18 11.25
N ARG A 266 1.84 -46.20 11.85
CA ARG A 266 1.99 -46.12 13.31
C ARG A 266 3.24 -45.29 13.57
N ASN A 267 3.08 -44.26 14.40
CA ASN A 267 4.11 -43.33 14.90
C ASN A 267 4.29 -42.08 14.04
N ASN A 268 3.47 -41.06 14.31
CA ASN A 268 3.92 -39.80 14.89
C ASN A 268 2.74 -38.83 14.92
N ASP A 269 1.98 -38.86 16.02
CA ASP A 269 1.06 -37.78 16.38
C ASP A 269 1.50 -37.22 17.74
N THR A 270 2.34 -36.19 17.68
CA THR A 270 2.65 -35.29 18.80
C THR A 270 3.00 -33.93 18.23
N ARG A 271 2.02 -33.01 18.25
CA ARG A 271 2.17 -31.55 18.41
C ARG A 271 0.76 -30.93 18.41
N PHE A 272 0.29 -30.47 19.56
CA PHE A 272 0.38 -29.09 20.09
C PHE A 272 -0.46 -28.12 19.29
#